data_AF-A0A436S9S7-F1
#
_entry.id   AF-A0A436S9S7-F1
#
_cell.length_a   1.000
_cell.length_b   1.000
_cell.length_c   1.000
_cell.angle_alpha   90.00
_cell.angle_beta   90.00
_cell.angle_gamma   90.00
#
_symmetry.space_group_name_H-M   'P 1'
#
loop_
_entity.id
_entity.type
_entity.pdbx_description
1 polymer ?
#
loop_
_entity_poly.entity_id
_entity_poly.type
_entity_poly.pdbx_seq_one_letter_code
_entity_poly.pdbx_strand_id
1 'polypeptide(L)'
;MRQMSLTPELVALCHREEIDPGPSGEWTQLSDDDFGALATRLADEADEGPLWVFAYGSLIWKPAFESVEQQRASAHGWHRSFCLDLVRWRGSAEQPGLMMALERGGRCDGVIYRLPDDDKTAQIERLLRREIDDHESVASVRWVPVRTAQGRVRALGFWVGVTGRGT
;
A
#
# COMPACT_ATOMS: atom_id res chain seq x y z
N MET A 1 -34.11 -8.43 -18.15
CA MET A 1 -33.12 -8.03 -17.12
C MET A 1 -32.53 -9.29 -16.53
N ARG A 2 -31.20 -9.36 -16.36
CA ARG A 2 -30.53 -10.52 -15.75
C ARG A 2 -30.76 -10.42 -14.23
N GLN A 3 -31.40 -11.42 -13.64
CA GLN A 3 -31.59 -11.48 -12.20
C GLN A 3 -30.22 -11.58 -11.52
N MET A 4 -29.94 -10.74 -10.53
CA MET A 4 -28.71 -10.87 -9.75
C MET A 4 -28.73 -12.20 -9.01
N SER A 5 -27.68 -13.01 -9.19
CA SER A 5 -27.53 -14.31 -8.53
C SER A 5 -27.04 -14.19 -7.08
N LEU A 6 -26.52 -13.02 -6.69
CA LEU A 6 -26.06 -12.73 -5.34
C LEU A 6 -27.21 -12.09 -4.56
N THR A 7 -27.76 -12.80 -3.56
CA THR A 7 -28.82 -12.31 -2.69
C THR A 7 -28.25 -11.81 -1.35
N PRO A 8 -28.97 -10.96 -0.60
CA PRO A 8 -28.55 -10.54 0.74
C PRO A 8 -28.29 -11.73 1.69
N GLU A 9 -29.08 -12.81 1.58
CA GLU A 9 -28.90 -14.02 2.37
C GLU A 9 -27.59 -14.73 2.05
N LEU A 10 -27.19 -14.78 0.77
CA LEU A 10 -25.90 -15.33 0.37
C LEU A 10 -24.73 -14.47 0.85
N VAL A 11 -24.88 -13.14 0.86
CA VAL A 11 -23.86 -12.22 1.40
C VAL A 11 -23.72 -12.38 2.91
N ALA A 12 -24.82 -12.59 3.63
CA ALA A 12 -24.79 -12.81 5.08
C ALA A 12 -23.98 -14.06 5.47
N LEU A 13 -23.93 -15.08 4.60
CA LEU A 13 -23.12 -16.29 4.81
C LEU A 13 -21.61 -16.05 4.62
N CYS A 14 -21.19 -14.92 4.04
CA CYS A 14 -19.78 -14.61 3.83
C CYS A 14 -19.13 -13.95 5.06
N HIS A 15 -19.91 -13.49 6.05
CA HIS A 15 -19.36 -12.82 7.22
C HIS A 15 -19.00 -13.84 8.31
N ARG A 16 -17.73 -13.83 8.71
CA ARG A 16 -17.23 -14.54 9.89
C ARG A 16 -16.64 -13.49 10.83
N GLU A 17 -17.11 -13.47 12.06
CA GLU A 17 -16.55 -12.57 13.08
C GLU A 17 -15.23 -13.18 13.57
N GLU A 18 -14.14 -12.45 13.40
CA GLU A 18 -12.80 -12.84 13.82
C GLU A 18 -12.32 -11.85 14.88
N ILE A 19 -11.92 -12.36 16.04
CA ILE A 19 -11.28 -11.53 17.07
C ILE A 19 -9.88 -11.17 16.55
N ASP A 20 -9.59 -9.88 16.40
CA ASP A 20 -8.22 -9.43 16.10
C ASP A 20 -7.36 -9.67 17.35
N PRO A 21 -6.34 -10.57 17.29
CA PRO A 21 -5.45 -10.79 18.43
C PRO A 21 -4.56 -9.58 18.73
N GLY A 22 -4.56 -8.56 17.87
CA GLY A 22 -3.67 -7.41 17.96
C GLY A 22 -2.28 -7.70 17.38
N PRO A 23 -1.38 -6.70 17.39
CA PRO A 23 -0.01 -6.88 16.91
C PRO A 23 0.72 -7.95 17.71
N SER A 24 1.48 -8.81 17.01
CA SER A 24 2.42 -9.72 17.65
C SER A 24 3.51 -8.89 18.34
N GLY A 25 3.83 -9.21 19.59
CA GLY A 25 4.88 -8.52 20.36
C GLY A 25 6.31 -8.74 19.83
N GLU A 26 6.46 -9.37 18.66
CA GLU A 26 7.73 -9.58 17.95
C GLU A 26 8.18 -8.33 17.17
N TRP A 27 7.29 -7.37 16.93
CA TRP A 27 7.54 -6.21 16.05
C TRP A 27 7.61 -4.91 16.83
N THR A 28 8.50 -4.01 16.41
CA THR A 28 8.74 -2.76 17.11
C THR A 28 7.86 -1.66 16.53
N GLN A 29 6.78 -1.29 17.22
CA GLN A 29 5.85 -0.26 16.77
C GLN A 29 6.54 1.09 16.54
N LEU A 30 6.13 1.79 15.48
CA LEU A 30 6.57 3.17 15.22
C LEU A 30 5.88 4.14 16.18
N SER A 31 6.67 5.01 16.80
CA SER A 31 6.18 6.17 17.56
C SER A 31 5.84 7.34 16.64
N ASP A 32 5.18 8.37 17.19
CA ASP A 32 4.90 9.60 16.44
C ASP A 32 6.19 10.28 15.95
N ASP A 33 7.25 10.24 16.76
CA ASP A 33 8.56 10.79 16.39
C ASP A 33 9.19 9.98 15.24
N ASP A 34 9.04 8.65 15.24
CA ASP A 34 9.54 7.80 14.16
C ASP A 34 8.83 8.09 12.83
N PHE A 35 7.51 8.28 12.87
CA PHE A 35 6.72 8.70 11.70
C PHE A 35 7.19 10.06 11.17
N GLY A 36 7.36 11.05 12.05
CA GLY A 36 7.83 12.38 11.66
C GLY A 36 9.24 12.37 11.06
N ALA A 37 10.16 11.62 11.66
CA ALA A 37 11.52 11.47 11.17
C ALA A 37 11.56 10.77 9.79
N LEU A 38 10.78 9.69 9.63
CA LEU A 38 10.67 8.97 8.36
C LEU A 38 10.05 9.83 7.26
N ALA A 39 8.98 10.56 7.58
CA ALA A 39 8.33 11.45 6.64
C ALA A 39 9.27 12.57 6.17
N THR A 40 10.01 13.18 7.09
CA THR A 40 11.00 14.22 6.78
C THR A 40 12.07 13.69 5.84
N ARG A 41 12.66 12.53 6.16
CA ARG A 41 13.67 11.89 5.30
C ARG A 41 13.13 11.62 3.89
N LEU A 42 11.91 11.08 3.77
CA LEU A 42 11.32 10.80 2.47
C LEU A 42 10.99 12.07 1.69
N ALA A 43 10.57 13.14 2.37
CA ALA A 43 10.34 14.45 1.76
C ALA A 43 11.64 15.05 1.20
N ASP A 44 12.75 14.94 1.93
CA ASP A 44 14.07 15.40 1.50
C ASP A 44 14.62 14.60 0.31
N GLU A 45 14.24 13.33 0.18
CA GLU A 45 14.60 12.45 -0.96
C GLU A 45 13.71 12.65 -2.22
N ALA A 46 12.64 13.45 -2.10
CA ALA A 46 11.72 13.72 -3.19
C ALA A 46 12.39 14.59 -4.26
N ASP A 47 11.97 14.43 -5.52
CA ASP A 47 12.37 15.36 -6.57
C ASP A 47 11.78 16.76 -6.32
N GLU A 48 12.40 17.78 -6.91
CA GLU A 48 11.75 19.09 -7.05
C GLU A 48 10.43 18.94 -7.83
N GLY A 49 9.37 19.60 -7.34
CA GLY A 49 8.03 19.51 -7.93
C GLY A 49 7.04 18.67 -7.11
N PRO A 50 5.96 18.17 -7.75
CA PRO A 50 4.81 17.61 -7.03
C PRO A 50 5.09 16.24 -6.41
N LEU A 51 4.44 15.97 -5.28
CA LEU A 51 4.43 14.65 -4.63
C LEU A 51 3.49 13.69 -5.38
N TRP A 52 4.04 12.55 -5.81
CA TRP A 52 3.30 11.47 -6.45
C TRP A 52 3.29 10.22 -5.59
N VAL A 53 2.14 9.54 -5.50
CA VAL A 53 1.99 8.24 -4.82
C VAL A 53 1.60 7.17 -5.84
N PHE A 54 2.30 6.04 -5.87
CA PHE A 54 1.99 4.89 -6.70
C PHE A 54 1.11 3.87 -5.97
N ALA A 55 -0.09 3.64 -6.51
CA ALA A 55 -1.06 2.70 -6.00
C ALA A 55 -1.25 1.52 -6.97
N TYR A 56 -1.18 0.30 -6.42
CA TYR A 56 -1.37 -0.95 -7.16
C TYR A 56 -2.38 -1.91 -6.50
N GLY A 57 -2.93 -1.52 -5.35
CA GLY A 57 -3.80 -2.32 -4.49
C GLY A 57 -4.87 -1.48 -3.78
N SER A 58 -4.99 -1.62 -2.45
CA SER A 58 -6.02 -0.99 -1.61
C SER A 58 -6.14 0.53 -1.79
N LEU A 59 -5.02 1.23 -1.96
CA LEU A 59 -4.99 2.68 -2.17
C LEU A 59 -5.78 3.15 -3.40
N ILE A 60 -6.01 2.28 -4.40
CA ILE A 60 -6.84 2.62 -5.58
C ILE A 60 -8.31 2.85 -5.18
N TRP A 61 -8.80 2.12 -4.17
CA TRP A 61 -10.22 2.11 -3.80
C TRP A 61 -10.51 2.78 -2.45
N LYS A 62 -9.49 2.89 -1.59
CA LYS A 62 -9.59 3.53 -0.28
C LYS A 62 -8.32 4.33 0.03
N PRO A 63 -8.09 5.45 -0.69
CA PRO A 63 -6.96 6.34 -0.44
C PRO A 63 -6.96 6.87 0.99
N ALA A 64 -5.78 7.16 1.53
CA ALA A 64 -5.62 7.89 2.80
C ALA A 64 -5.20 9.35 2.59
N PHE A 65 -5.35 9.84 1.37
CA PHE A 65 -4.94 11.18 0.97
C PHE A 65 -5.93 11.79 -0.02
N GLU A 66 -5.87 13.10 -0.14
CA GLU A 66 -6.52 13.84 -1.21
C GLU A 66 -5.58 13.89 -2.42
N SER A 67 -6.15 13.82 -3.61
CA SER A 67 -5.40 13.92 -4.86
C SER A 67 -6.02 14.96 -5.76
N VAL A 68 -5.19 15.80 -6.35
CA VAL A 68 -5.60 16.83 -7.32
C VAL A 68 -5.52 16.32 -8.75
N GLU A 69 -4.85 15.20 -8.97
CA GLU A 69 -4.71 14.56 -10.27
C GLU A 69 -4.46 13.06 -10.10
N GLN A 70 -4.94 12.24 -11.05
CA GLN A 70 -4.61 10.83 -11.13
C GLN A 70 -4.32 10.43 -12.57
N GLN A 71 -3.37 9.52 -12.76
CA GLN A 71 -3.04 8.98 -14.08
C GLN A 71 -2.56 7.54 -14.02
N ARG A 72 -2.75 6.80 -15.11
CA ARG A 72 -2.24 5.44 -15.23
C ARG A 72 -0.72 5.46 -15.33
N ALA A 73 -0.08 4.52 -14.65
CA ALA A 73 1.37 4.38 -14.67
C ALA A 73 1.81 2.92 -14.58
N SER A 74 3.02 2.65 -15.07
CA SER A 74 3.63 1.32 -15.02
C SER A 74 4.97 1.36 -14.28
N ALA A 75 5.09 0.58 -13.22
CA ALA A 75 6.35 0.32 -12.53
C ALA A 75 7.04 -0.88 -13.18
N HIS A 76 8.16 -0.65 -13.87
CA HIS A 76 8.97 -1.72 -14.47
C HIS A 76 9.97 -2.27 -13.45
N GLY A 77 10.26 -3.58 -13.55
CA GLY A 77 11.08 -4.28 -12.56
C GLY A 77 10.32 -4.62 -11.27
N TRP A 78 8.99 -4.51 -11.31
CA TRP A 78 8.06 -4.83 -10.24
C TRP A 78 6.85 -5.55 -10.82
N HIS A 79 6.27 -6.51 -10.12
CA HIS A 79 5.01 -7.14 -10.50
C HIS A 79 4.19 -7.43 -9.25
N ARG A 80 2.88 -7.64 -9.43
CA ARG A 80 2.00 -8.02 -8.34
C ARG A 80 2.01 -9.54 -8.19
N SER A 81 2.22 -10.00 -6.97
CA SER A 81 2.27 -11.41 -6.61
C SER A 81 1.48 -11.63 -5.32
N PHE A 82 0.79 -12.76 -5.21
CA PHE A 82 0.14 -13.19 -3.98
C PHE A 82 1.20 -13.85 -3.09
N CYS A 83 1.97 -13.02 -2.39
CA CYS A 83 3.21 -13.43 -1.71
C CYS A 83 3.35 -12.90 -0.29
N LEU A 84 2.26 -12.38 0.30
CA LEU A 84 2.23 -11.87 1.66
C LEU A 84 1.24 -12.70 2.48
N ASP A 85 1.75 -13.51 3.41
CA ASP A 85 0.90 -14.21 4.38
C ASP A 85 0.43 -13.22 5.45
N LEU A 86 -0.88 -13.21 5.72
CA LEU A 86 -1.52 -12.37 6.72
C LEU A 86 -2.24 -13.25 7.74
N VAL A 87 -1.78 -13.19 8.97
CA VAL A 87 -2.43 -13.86 10.11
C VAL A 87 -3.46 -12.97 10.82
N ARG A 88 -3.68 -11.77 10.29
CA ARG A 88 -4.64 -10.75 10.75
C ARG A 88 -5.32 -10.09 9.56
N TRP A 89 -6.45 -9.43 9.78
CA TRP A 89 -7.25 -8.72 8.78
C TRP A 89 -7.88 -9.60 7.70
N ARG A 90 -7.10 -9.96 6.66
CA ARG A 90 -7.59 -10.78 5.54
C ARG A 90 -7.30 -12.27 5.73
N GLY A 91 -7.00 -12.64 6.97
CA GLY A 91 -6.74 -14.00 7.43
C GLY A 91 -6.76 -14.04 8.94
N SER A 92 -6.56 -15.23 9.49
CA SER A 92 -6.45 -15.47 10.92
C SER A 92 -5.22 -16.32 11.24
N ALA A 93 -4.87 -16.45 12.52
CA ALA A 93 -3.77 -17.32 12.95
C ALA A 93 -3.99 -18.79 12.54
N GLU A 94 -5.25 -19.25 12.57
CA GLU A 94 -5.62 -20.61 12.17
C GLU A 94 -5.70 -20.78 10.65
N GLN A 95 -6.09 -19.72 9.93
CA GLN A 95 -6.24 -19.70 8.48
C GLN A 95 -5.60 -18.44 7.90
N PRO A 96 -4.28 -18.45 7.68
CA PRO A 96 -3.58 -17.31 7.12
C PRO A 96 -4.16 -16.93 5.76
N GLY A 97 -4.36 -15.64 5.55
CA GLY A 97 -4.76 -15.06 4.29
C GLY A 97 -3.56 -14.86 3.40
N LEU A 98 -3.74 -15.00 2.09
CA LEU A 98 -2.71 -14.67 1.12
C LEU A 98 -3.06 -13.35 0.45
N MET A 99 -2.20 -12.35 0.60
CA MET A 99 -2.39 -11.00 0.09
C MET A 99 -1.43 -10.68 -1.05
N MET A 100 -1.88 -9.78 -1.90
CA MET A 100 -1.11 -9.31 -3.03
C MET A 100 -0.17 -8.19 -2.61
N ALA A 101 1.12 -8.34 -2.89
CA ALA A 101 2.14 -7.32 -2.68
C ALA A 101 2.93 -7.07 -3.98
N LEU A 102 3.81 -6.07 -3.96
CA LEU A 102 4.81 -5.88 -5.00
C LEU A 102 6.05 -6.74 -4.74
N GLU A 103 6.43 -7.47 -5.79
CA GLU A 103 7.65 -8.26 -5.85
C GLU A 103 8.54 -7.76 -7.00
N ARG A 104 9.86 -7.96 -6.88
CA ARG A 104 10.83 -7.57 -7.91
C ARG A 104 10.64 -8.40 -9.19
N GLY A 105 10.95 -7.78 -10.33
CA GLY A 105 10.84 -8.37 -11.67
C GLY A 105 9.53 -8.01 -12.38
N GLY A 106 9.51 -8.12 -13.71
CA GLY A 106 8.30 -7.92 -14.51
C GLY A 106 7.85 -6.46 -14.66
N ARG A 107 6.53 -6.27 -14.67
CA ARG A 107 5.84 -4.97 -14.80
C ARG A 107 4.55 -4.96 -13.97
N CYS A 108 4.32 -3.86 -13.26
CA CYS A 108 3.10 -3.60 -12.51
C CYS A 108 2.41 -2.38 -13.08
N ASP A 109 1.20 -2.55 -13.60
CA ASP A 109 0.32 -1.45 -13.96
C ASP A 109 -0.49 -1.01 -12.74
N GLY A 110 -0.54 0.30 -12.52
CA GLY A 110 -1.25 0.93 -11.40
C GLY A 110 -1.71 2.33 -11.75
N VAL A 111 -1.98 3.11 -10.70
CA VAL A 111 -2.37 4.51 -10.77
C VAL A 111 -1.36 5.30 -9.96
N ILE A 112 -0.94 6.46 -10.46
CA ILE A 112 -0.30 7.47 -9.62
C ILE A 112 -1.25 8.61 -9.33
N TYR A 113 -1.16 9.12 -8.10
CA TYR A 113 -1.93 10.26 -7.61
C TYR A 113 -1.00 11.42 -7.33
N ARG A 114 -1.31 12.59 -7.86
CA ARG A 114 -0.65 13.84 -7.49
C ARG A 114 -1.34 14.39 -6.26
N LEU A 115 -0.55 14.63 -5.24
CA LEU A 115 -1.02 15.26 -4.02
C LEU A 115 -1.01 16.80 -4.18
N PRO A 116 -1.84 17.54 -3.42
CA PRO A 116 -1.76 18.99 -3.35
C PRO A 116 -0.34 19.49 -3.07
N ASP A 117 0.00 20.66 -3.62
CA ASP A 117 1.31 21.31 -3.46
C ASP A 117 1.43 22.02 -2.08
N ASP A 118 0.99 21.32 -1.03
CA ASP A 118 0.99 21.75 0.38
C ASP A 118 2.19 21.14 1.13
N ASP A 119 2.06 20.95 2.45
CA ASP A 119 3.06 20.32 3.30
C ASP A 119 3.29 18.84 2.89
N LYS A 120 4.34 18.61 2.10
CA LYS A 120 4.74 17.26 1.67
C LYS A 120 5.02 16.33 2.83
N THR A 121 5.67 16.83 3.89
CA THR A 121 6.06 16.02 5.04
C THR A 121 4.83 15.50 5.75
N ALA A 122 3.88 16.38 6.09
CA ALA A 122 2.62 15.99 6.72
C ALA A 122 1.81 15.01 5.84
N GLN A 123 1.83 15.22 4.53
CA GLN A 123 1.16 14.34 3.58
C GLN A 123 1.77 12.94 3.50
N ILE A 124 3.11 12.85 3.50
CA ILE A 124 3.84 11.58 3.55
C ILE A 124 3.57 10.89 4.89
N GLU A 125 3.60 11.62 6.01
CA GLU A 125 3.34 11.06 7.34
C GLU A 125 1.96 10.41 7.43
N ARG A 126 0.92 11.10 6.94
CA ARG A 126 -0.45 10.55 6.86
C ARG A 126 -0.51 9.25 6.06
N LEU A 127 0.25 9.16 4.98
CA LEU A 127 0.33 7.95 4.17
C LEU A 127 1.08 6.82 4.89
N LEU A 128 2.18 7.13 5.57
CA LEU A 128 2.95 6.15 6.36
C LEU A 128 2.08 5.53 7.45
N ARG A 129 1.37 6.34 8.24
CA ARG A 129 0.47 5.89 9.31
C ARG A 129 -0.68 4.99 8.84
N ARG A 130 -0.94 4.95 7.53
CA ARG A 130 -1.94 4.05 6.94
C ARG A 130 -1.34 2.72 6.51
N GLU A 131 -0.12 2.74 6.02
CA GLU A 131 0.46 1.62 5.28
C GLU A 131 1.46 0.80 6.10
N ILE A 132 2.05 1.38 7.16
CA ILE A 132 3.01 0.70 8.04
C ILE A 132 2.76 1.03 9.51
N ASP A 133 3.01 0.06 10.38
CA ASP A 133 2.80 0.18 11.83
C ASP A 133 4.08 -0.08 12.65
N ASP A 134 5.13 -0.63 12.03
CA ASP A 134 6.33 -1.14 12.69
C ASP A 134 7.64 -0.77 11.95
N HIS A 135 8.75 -0.82 12.69
CA HIS A 135 10.08 -0.44 12.21
C HIS A 135 10.59 -1.36 11.10
N GLU A 136 10.27 -2.65 11.18
CA GLU A 136 10.68 -3.64 10.21
C GLU A 136 10.04 -3.38 8.83
N SER A 137 8.83 -2.81 8.82
CA SER A 137 8.11 -2.38 7.62
C SER A 137 8.64 -1.07 7.02
N VAL A 138 9.54 -0.33 7.68
CA VAL A 138 10.07 0.94 7.13
C VAL A 138 10.83 0.71 5.81
N ALA A 139 11.46 -0.45 5.62
CA ALA A 139 12.12 -0.80 4.36
C ALA A 139 11.14 -1.00 3.18
N SER A 140 9.83 -1.10 3.46
CA SER A 140 8.78 -1.29 2.47
C SER A 140 8.43 -0.02 1.69
N VAL A 141 8.73 1.18 2.21
CA VAL A 141 8.41 2.44 1.53
C VAL A 141 9.58 2.92 0.68
N ARG A 142 9.32 3.24 -0.59
CA ARG A 142 10.36 3.67 -1.53
C ARG A 142 9.85 4.55 -2.65
N TRP A 143 10.70 5.46 -3.10
CA TRP A 143 10.54 6.15 -4.38
C TRP A 143 10.77 5.21 -5.58
N VAL A 144 9.71 4.91 -6.32
CA VAL A 144 9.72 4.01 -7.47
C VAL A 144 9.64 4.83 -8.77
N PRO A 145 10.53 4.61 -9.75
CA PRO A 145 10.37 5.20 -11.07
C PRO A 145 9.22 4.50 -11.80
N VAL A 146 8.24 5.27 -12.25
CA VAL A 146 7.11 4.80 -13.04
C VAL A 146 7.06 5.48 -14.40
N ARG A 147 6.42 4.82 -15.37
CA ARG A 147 6.19 5.37 -16.71
C ARG A 147 4.72 5.72 -16.88
N THR A 148 4.45 6.94 -17.30
CA THR A 148 3.14 7.45 -17.68
C THR A 148 3.10 7.72 -19.19
N ALA A 149 1.95 8.17 -19.71
CA ALA A 149 1.87 8.62 -21.10
C ALA A 149 2.68 9.91 -21.35
N GLN A 150 2.92 10.69 -20.30
CA GLN A 150 3.56 12.01 -20.33
C GLN A 150 5.07 11.92 -20.05
N GLY A 151 5.55 10.81 -19.50
CA GLY A 151 6.98 10.62 -19.25
C GLY A 151 7.28 9.72 -18.07
N ARG A 152 8.50 9.82 -17.55
CA ARG A 152 8.92 9.12 -16.33
C ARG A 152 8.72 10.03 -15.14
N VAL A 153 8.20 9.48 -14.06
CA VAL A 153 7.97 10.18 -12.78
C VAL A 153 8.44 9.28 -11.64
N ARG A 154 9.02 9.85 -10.59
CA ARG A 154 9.24 9.14 -9.32
C ARG A 154 8.00 9.28 -8.44
N ALA A 155 7.48 8.17 -7.95
CA ALA A 155 6.34 8.15 -7.07
C ALA A 155 6.64 7.30 -5.83
N LEU A 156 6.14 7.73 -4.67
CA LEU A 156 6.26 6.99 -3.42
C LEU A 156 5.36 5.76 -3.48
N GLY A 157 5.91 4.57 -3.23
CA GLY A 157 5.18 3.32 -3.24
C GLY A 157 5.63 2.39 -2.13
N PHE A 158 4.78 1.41 -1.82
CA PHE A 158 5.00 0.43 -0.76
C PHE A 158 5.23 -0.96 -1.37
N TRP A 159 6.18 -1.73 -0.86
CA TRP A 159 6.47 -3.09 -1.32
C TRP A 159 6.86 -3.94 -0.11
N VAL A 160 6.29 -5.14 0.03
CA VAL A 160 6.57 -5.98 1.21
C VAL A 160 7.60 -7.08 0.88
N GLY A 161 7.87 -7.32 -0.40
CA GLY A 161 8.67 -8.48 -0.82
C GLY A 161 7.93 -9.79 -0.54
N VAL A 162 8.55 -10.92 -0.88
CA VAL A 162 7.99 -12.23 -0.55
C VAL A 162 8.23 -12.48 0.93
N THR A 163 7.16 -12.49 1.71
CA THR A 163 7.17 -12.87 3.13
C THR A 163 6.28 -14.07 3.41
N GLY A 164 5.36 -14.37 2.49
CA GLY A 164 4.59 -15.60 2.51
C GLY A 164 5.43 -16.78 2.05
N ARG A 165 4.99 -17.99 2.44
CA ARG A 165 5.73 -19.23 2.10
C ARG A 165 5.85 -19.48 0.60
N GLY A 166 5.08 -18.76 -0.22
CA GLY A 166 4.98 -18.98 -1.66
C GLY A 166 4.27 -20.31 -1.93
N THR A 167 3.36 -20.32 -2.89
CA THR A 167 2.88 -21.57 -3.49
C THR A 167 3.70 -21.89 -4.72
#